data_AF-A0ABD2W0A4-F1
#
_entry.id   AF-A0ABD2W0A4-F1
#
_cell.length_a   1.000
_cell.length_b   1.000
_cell.length_c   1.000
_cell.angle_alpha   90.00
_cell.angle_beta   90.00
_cell.angle_gamma   90.00
#
_symmetry.space_group_name_H-M   'P 1'
#
loop_
_entity.id
_entity.type
_entity.pdbx_description
1 polymer ?
#
loop_
_entity_poly.entity_id
_entity_poly.type
_entity_poly.pdbx_seq_one_letter_code
_entity_poly.pdbx_strand_id
1 'polypeptide(L)'
;MNTKELVKAKNCLDYIKNLLPPEKRSKTYYHYLGKYYDKIGNYSVTKENYIKALGDQMGNFSADMGYLKLIHNTSNSKNNSEVIEHLENMLKRYENHKDRSFNIFLNLAFIYLFKNKDLKLADDNFLKALKINPCNPQLKNFHTAFDPKKKYNVFQVIHEKILIENENGYGDTLKELKRHCTEYENPKKMINALDLLDTEFVKAFAKTMSLKE
;
A
#
# COMPACT_ATOMS: atom_id res chain seq x y z
N MET A 1 10.05 -19.34 -17.69
CA MET A 1 10.75 -19.20 -16.39
C MET A 1 12.19 -19.64 -16.61
N ASN A 2 13.19 -18.84 -16.22
CA ASN A 2 14.60 -19.17 -16.47
C ASN A 2 15.12 -20.17 -15.42
N THR A 3 15.17 -21.45 -15.77
CA THR A 3 15.60 -22.54 -14.88
C THR A 3 17.00 -22.30 -14.30
N LYS A 4 17.91 -21.65 -15.04
CA LYS A 4 19.27 -21.36 -14.57
C LYS A 4 19.29 -20.36 -13.41
N GLU A 5 18.41 -19.36 -13.43
CA GLU A 5 18.30 -18.36 -12.35
C GLU A 5 17.74 -18.96 -11.07
N LEU A 6 16.75 -19.85 -11.18
CA LEU A 6 16.20 -20.55 -10.02
C LEU A 6 17.23 -21.46 -9.35
N VAL A 7 18.02 -22.19 -10.13
CA VAL A 7 19.11 -23.01 -9.59
C VAL A 7 20.13 -22.13 -8.84
N LYS A 8 20.54 -21.00 -9.42
CA LYS A 8 21.44 -20.06 -8.75
C LYS A 8 20.84 -19.51 -7.45
N ALA A 9 19.58 -19.07 -7.48
CA ALA A 9 18.89 -18.57 -6.30
C ALA A 9 18.81 -19.63 -5.19
N LYS A 10 18.49 -20.87 -5.57
CA LYS A 10 18.44 -22.01 -4.64
C LYS A 10 19.81 -22.27 -4.01
N ASN A 11 20.87 -22.30 -4.80
CA ASN A 11 22.24 -22.50 -4.31
C ASN A 11 22.65 -21.41 -3.30
N CYS A 12 22.32 -20.14 -3.58
CA CYS A 12 22.57 -19.05 -2.64
C CYS A 12 21.80 -19.23 -1.32
N LEU A 13 20.53 -19.62 -1.40
CA LEU A 13 19.70 -19.87 -0.21
C LEU A 13 20.23 -21.06 0.59
N ASP A 14 20.65 -22.14 -0.07
CA ASP A 14 21.20 -23.32 0.60
C ASP A 14 22.56 -23.04 1.24
N TYR A 15 23.40 -22.21 0.60
CA TYR A 15 24.65 -21.75 1.20
C TYR A 15 24.40 -21.06 2.55
N ILE A 16 23.47 -20.10 2.60
CA ILE A 16 23.10 -19.42 3.85
C ILE A 16 22.48 -20.39 4.87
N LYS A 17 21.63 -21.31 4.41
CA LYS A 17 21.02 -22.34 5.26
C LYS A 17 22.07 -23.20 5.96
N ASN A 18 23.14 -23.55 5.25
CA ASN A 18 24.22 -24.40 5.76
C ASN A 18 25.22 -23.62 6.61
N LEU A 19 25.41 -22.32 6.32
CA LEU A 19 26.31 -21.44 7.07
C LEU A 19 25.73 -21.06 8.44
N LEU A 20 24.42 -20.84 8.52
CA LEU A 20 23.76 -20.29 9.71
C LEU A 20 22.68 -21.23 10.28
N PRO A 21 22.68 -21.48 11.60
CA PRO A 21 21.59 -22.21 12.23
C PRO A 21 20.29 -21.38 12.20
N PRO A 22 19.10 -22.03 12.28
CA PRO A 22 17.80 -21.39 12.04
C PRO A 22 17.55 -20.09 12.82
N GLU A 23 17.99 -20.03 14.07
CA GLU A 23 17.86 -18.91 15.01
C GLU A 23 18.72 -17.70 14.64
N LYS A 24 19.77 -17.88 13.82
CA LYS A 24 20.63 -16.80 13.30
C LYS A 24 20.24 -16.35 11.89
N ARG A 25 19.21 -16.93 11.28
CA ARG A 25 18.78 -16.55 9.92
C ARG A 25 17.92 -15.29 9.97
N SER A 26 18.24 -14.33 9.13
CA SER A 26 17.57 -13.02 9.11
C SER A 26 16.17 -13.10 8.47
N LYS A 27 15.33 -12.09 8.77
CA LYS A 27 14.03 -11.89 8.08
C LYS A 27 14.18 -11.82 6.56
N THR A 28 15.27 -11.21 6.09
CA THR A 28 15.62 -11.12 4.66
C THR A 28 15.83 -12.49 4.02
N TYR A 29 16.50 -13.40 4.72
CA TYR A 29 16.64 -14.79 4.24
C TYR A 29 15.27 -15.45 4.05
N TYR A 30 14.40 -15.35 5.05
CA TYR A 30 13.06 -15.93 4.96
C TYR A 30 12.21 -15.25 3.87
N HIS A 31 12.35 -13.95 3.65
CA HIS A 31 11.69 -13.24 2.56
C HIS A 31 12.10 -13.82 1.20
N TYR A 32 13.41 -13.98 0.94
CA TYR A 32 13.88 -14.53 -0.32
C TYR A 32 13.52 -16.01 -0.49
N LEU A 33 13.50 -16.77 0.60
CA LEU A 33 13.05 -18.16 0.59
C LEU A 33 11.55 -18.26 0.25
N GLY A 34 10.73 -17.36 0.79
CA GLY A 34 9.32 -17.21 0.42
C GLY A 34 9.16 -16.91 -1.07
N LYS A 35 9.89 -15.92 -1.60
CA LYS A 35 9.87 -15.61 -3.04
C LYS A 35 10.30 -16.80 -3.92
N TYR A 36 11.29 -17.57 -3.48
CA TYR A 36 11.72 -18.76 -4.20
C TYR A 36 10.60 -19.81 -4.28
N TYR A 37 9.98 -20.14 -3.14
CA TYR A 37 8.89 -21.12 -3.10
C TYR A 37 7.63 -20.65 -3.83
N ASP A 38 7.34 -19.34 -3.81
CA ASP A 38 6.26 -18.74 -4.59
C ASP A 38 6.47 -18.98 -6.08
N LYS A 39 7.71 -18.78 -6.56
CA LYS A 39 8.08 -18.98 -7.96
C LYS A 39 7.96 -20.43 -8.43
N ILE A 40 8.12 -21.39 -7.55
CA ILE A 40 7.96 -22.82 -7.87
C ILE A 40 6.59 -23.38 -7.47
N GLY A 41 5.65 -22.53 -7.06
CA GLY A 41 4.26 -22.90 -6.78
C GLY A 41 4.04 -23.64 -5.46
N ASN A 42 5.00 -23.65 -4.54
CA ASN A 42 4.81 -24.27 -3.22
C ASN A 42 4.23 -23.27 -2.21
N TYR A 43 2.93 -23.04 -2.27
CA TYR A 43 2.26 -21.99 -1.49
C TYR A 43 2.27 -22.23 0.02
N SER A 44 2.26 -23.49 0.48
CA SER A 44 2.33 -23.81 1.91
C SER A 44 3.66 -23.33 2.49
N VAL A 45 4.77 -23.72 1.86
CA VAL A 45 6.12 -23.31 2.30
C VAL A 45 6.33 -21.82 2.07
N THR A 46 5.73 -21.24 1.04
CA THR A 46 5.75 -19.79 0.80
C THR A 46 5.13 -19.02 1.96
N LYS A 47 3.93 -19.43 2.42
CA LYS A 47 3.22 -18.81 3.55
C LYS A 47 4.06 -18.82 4.82
N GLU A 48 4.60 -19.97 5.20
CA GLU A 48 5.46 -20.09 6.39
C GLU A 48 6.67 -19.17 6.34
N ASN A 49 7.33 -19.07 5.18
CA ASN A 49 8.51 -18.23 5.03
C ASN A 49 8.17 -16.74 5.04
N TYR A 50 7.05 -16.32 4.45
CA TYR A 50 6.61 -14.94 4.59
C TYR A 50 6.30 -14.60 6.05
N ILE A 51 5.58 -15.46 6.80
CA ILE A 51 5.28 -15.23 8.22
C ILE A 51 6.59 -15.04 9.02
N LYS A 52 7.59 -15.89 8.81
CA LYS A 52 8.93 -15.72 9.43
C LYS A 52 9.62 -14.43 9.01
N ALA A 53 9.40 -13.97 7.79
CA ALA A 53 9.98 -12.75 7.24
C ALA A 53 9.32 -11.46 7.73
N LEU A 54 8.03 -11.51 8.12
CA LEU A 54 7.34 -10.37 8.75
C LEU A 54 8.01 -10.02 10.08
N GLY A 55 8.23 -11.05 10.91
CA GLY A 55 8.78 -10.91 12.26
C GLY A 55 7.91 -10.07 13.20
N ASP A 56 8.53 -9.45 14.20
CA ASP A 56 7.95 -8.59 15.23
C ASP A 56 7.69 -7.12 14.79
N GLN A 57 7.41 -6.24 15.77
CA GLN A 57 6.75 -4.93 15.63
C GLN A 57 7.34 -3.96 14.59
N MET A 58 8.62 -4.07 14.22
CA MET A 58 9.23 -3.20 13.19
C MET A 58 8.80 -3.53 11.75
N GLY A 59 8.20 -4.71 11.53
CA GLY A 59 7.68 -5.16 10.24
C GLY A 59 8.74 -5.35 9.14
N ASN A 60 8.32 -5.92 8.02
CA ASN A 60 9.10 -6.00 6.79
C ASN A 60 8.17 -5.73 5.60
N PHE A 61 8.09 -4.47 5.18
CA PHE A 61 7.08 -4.03 4.21
C PHE A 61 7.14 -4.81 2.90
N SER A 62 8.33 -5.18 2.44
CA SER A 62 8.49 -5.98 1.23
C SER A 62 7.95 -7.40 1.40
N ALA A 63 8.20 -8.03 2.55
CA ALA A 63 7.63 -9.35 2.86
C ALA A 63 6.11 -9.27 3.07
N ASP A 64 5.61 -8.20 3.69
CA ASP A 64 4.18 -7.93 3.85
C ASP A 64 3.47 -7.84 2.51
N MET A 65 4.02 -7.09 1.55
CA MET A 65 3.45 -6.99 0.19
C MET A 65 3.57 -8.31 -0.58
N GLY A 66 4.64 -9.09 -0.35
CA GLY A 66 4.76 -10.44 -0.90
C GLY A 66 3.70 -11.39 -0.34
N TYR A 67 3.46 -11.34 0.97
CA TYR A 67 2.43 -12.13 1.64
C TYR A 67 1.02 -11.72 1.23
N LEU A 68 0.76 -10.41 1.11
CA LEU A 68 -0.49 -9.85 0.60
C LEU A 68 -0.85 -10.44 -0.77
N LYS A 69 0.14 -10.52 -1.67
CA LYS A 69 -0.04 -11.13 -3.00
C LYS A 69 -0.33 -12.63 -2.90
N LEU A 70 0.34 -13.34 -2.01
CA LEU A 70 0.09 -14.77 -1.78
C LEU A 70 -1.36 -14.99 -1.32
N ILE A 71 -1.79 -14.33 -0.24
CA ILE A 71 -3.15 -14.50 0.29
C ILE A 71 -4.20 -14.07 -0.72
N HIS A 72 -3.95 -13.04 -1.54
CA HIS A 72 -4.88 -12.70 -2.62
C HIS A 72 -5.04 -13.83 -3.64
N ASN A 73 -3.95 -14.52 -3.98
CA ASN A 73 -3.97 -15.58 -5.00
C ASN A 73 -4.46 -16.92 -4.47
N THR A 74 -4.33 -17.19 -3.17
CA THR A 74 -4.60 -18.51 -2.59
C THR A 74 -5.78 -18.54 -1.63
N SER A 75 -6.21 -17.38 -1.13
CA SER A 75 -7.34 -17.33 -0.19
C SER A 75 -8.66 -17.48 -0.93
N ASN A 76 -9.54 -18.29 -0.36
CA ASN A 76 -10.94 -18.41 -0.79
C ASN A 76 -11.87 -17.60 0.13
N SER A 77 -11.33 -16.62 0.87
CA SER A 77 -12.12 -15.89 1.86
C SER A 77 -13.20 -15.02 1.19
N LYS A 78 -14.40 -15.05 1.76
CA LYS A 78 -15.52 -14.23 1.29
C LYS A 78 -15.15 -12.74 1.41
N ASN A 79 -15.46 -11.96 0.37
CA ASN A 79 -15.22 -10.52 0.33
C ASN A 79 -13.76 -10.10 0.61
N ASN A 80 -12.79 -10.96 0.28
CA ASN A 80 -11.36 -10.70 0.49
C ASN A 80 -11.00 -10.39 1.96
N SER A 81 -11.76 -10.92 2.93
CA SER A 81 -11.57 -10.62 4.35
C SER A 81 -10.14 -10.86 4.86
N GLU A 82 -9.45 -11.93 4.47
CA GLU A 82 -8.07 -12.20 4.90
C GLU A 82 -7.09 -11.18 4.31
N VAL A 83 -7.33 -10.71 3.08
CA VAL A 83 -6.53 -9.67 2.41
C VAL A 83 -6.69 -8.33 3.13
N ILE A 84 -7.93 -7.97 3.48
CA ILE A 84 -8.28 -6.74 4.18
C ILE A 84 -7.67 -6.77 5.59
N GLU A 85 -7.87 -7.86 6.35
CA GLU A 85 -7.31 -8.02 7.69
C GLU A 85 -5.78 -7.87 7.68
N HIS A 86 -5.10 -8.44 6.70
CA HIS A 86 -3.65 -8.28 6.57
C HIS A 86 -3.25 -6.82 6.32
N LEU A 87 -3.94 -6.11 5.42
CA LEU A 87 -3.71 -4.67 5.16
C LEU A 87 -3.97 -3.80 6.40
N GLU A 88 -5.01 -4.09 7.17
CA GLU A 88 -5.31 -3.38 8.43
C GLU A 88 -4.24 -3.63 9.48
N ASN A 89 -3.73 -4.87 9.59
CA ASN A 89 -2.60 -5.17 10.45
C ASN A 89 -1.30 -4.50 9.97
N MET A 90 -1.12 -4.33 8.65
CA MET A 90 -0.02 -3.53 8.11
C MET A 90 -0.17 -2.05 8.50
N LEU A 91 -1.37 -1.46 8.48
CA LEU A 91 -1.58 -0.08 8.95
C LEU A 91 -1.14 0.11 10.40
N LYS A 92 -1.48 -0.84 11.28
CA LYS A 92 -1.03 -0.82 12.68
C LYS A 92 0.50 -0.88 12.81
N ARG A 93 1.16 -1.75 12.03
CA ARG A 93 2.63 -1.87 12.03
C ARG A 93 3.34 -0.64 11.45
N TYR A 94 2.72 0.03 10.48
CA TYR A 94 3.35 1.09 9.70
C TYR A 94 2.73 2.48 9.92
N GLU A 95 2.00 2.69 11.02
CA GLU A 95 1.29 3.95 11.30
C GLU A 95 2.21 5.18 11.20
N ASN A 96 3.47 5.05 11.65
CA ASN A 96 4.47 6.12 11.65
C ASN A 96 5.22 6.26 10.30
N HIS A 97 4.89 5.44 9.31
CA HIS A 97 5.52 5.45 7.98
C HIS A 97 4.52 5.92 6.91
N LYS A 98 4.41 7.24 6.75
CA LYS A 98 3.47 7.89 5.82
C LYS A 98 3.41 7.24 4.44
N ASP A 99 4.55 7.00 3.78
CA ASP A 99 4.59 6.40 2.44
C ASP A 99 4.05 4.96 2.40
N ARG A 100 4.27 4.18 3.46
CA ARG A 100 3.75 2.82 3.57
C ARG A 100 2.25 2.85 3.80
N SER A 101 1.78 3.66 4.74
CA SER A 101 0.36 3.87 5.00
C SER A 101 -0.38 4.37 3.77
N PHE A 102 0.19 5.31 3.02
CA PHE A 102 -0.32 5.75 1.72
C PHE A 102 -0.53 4.58 0.76
N ASN A 103 0.48 3.73 0.59
CA ASN A 103 0.38 2.57 -0.31
C ASN A 103 -0.66 1.55 0.17
N ILE A 104 -0.77 1.34 1.48
CA ILE A 104 -1.74 0.44 2.09
C ILE A 104 -3.17 0.95 1.88
N PHE A 105 -3.42 2.24 2.13
CA PHE A 105 -4.73 2.86 1.90
C PHE A 105 -5.16 2.77 0.44
N LEU A 106 -4.25 2.98 -0.52
CA LEU A 106 -4.58 2.77 -1.93
C LEU A 106 -4.95 1.30 -2.21
N ASN A 107 -4.21 0.32 -1.70
CA ASN A 107 -4.58 -1.08 -1.91
C ASN A 107 -5.95 -1.42 -1.29
N LEU A 108 -6.25 -0.91 -0.09
CA LEU A 108 -7.59 -1.05 0.52
C LEU A 108 -8.67 -0.41 -0.36
N ALA A 109 -8.48 0.82 -0.81
CA ALA A 109 -9.44 1.54 -1.63
C ALA A 109 -9.80 0.77 -2.91
N PHE A 110 -8.78 0.21 -3.59
CA PHE A 110 -9.00 -0.57 -4.80
C PHE A 110 -9.68 -1.92 -4.54
N ILE A 111 -9.43 -2.58 -3.40
CA ILE A 111 -10.15 -3.81 -3.02
C ILE A 111 -11.63 -3.48 -2.78
N TYR A 112 -11.90 -2.45 -1.99
CA TYR A 112 -13.27 -2.02 -1.71
C TYR A 112 -14.01 -1.63 -2.98
N LEU A 113 -13.37 -0.88 -3.88
CA LEU A 113 -13.97 -0.45 -5.14
C LEU A 113 -14.25 -1.62 -6.09
N PHE A 114 -13.23 -2.41 -6.45
CA PHE A 114 -13.35 -3.36 -7.55
C PHE A 114 -13.81 -4.75 -7.13
N LYS A 115 -13.48 -5.18 -5.93
CA LYS A 115 -13.76 -6.56 -5.48
C LYS A 115 -14.99 -6.62 -4.59
N ASN A 116 -15.11 -5.71 -3.63
CA ASN A 116 -16.20 -5.72 -2.67
C ASN A 116 -17.39 -4.85 -3.10
N LYS A 117 -17.18 -3.91 -4.04
CA LYS A 117 -18.16 -2.93 -4.51
C LYS A 117 -18.71 -2.07 -3.37
N ASP A 118 -17.87 -1.78 -2.38
CA ASP A 118 -18.19 -0.91 -1.25
C ASP A 118 -17.64 0.49 -1.53
N LEU A 119 -18.47 1.35 -2.13
CA LEU A 119 -18.07 2.69 -2.55
C LEU A 119 -17.69 3.58 -1.37
N LYS A 120 -18.34 3.39 -0.22
CA LYS A 120 -18.11 4.18 1.00
C LYS A 120 -16.79 3.81 1.68
N LEU A 121 -16.42 2.53 1.70
CA LEU A 121 -15.10 2.17 2.19
C LEU A 121 -14.01 2.50 1.17
N ALA A 122 -14.32 2.45 -0.13
CA ALA A 122 -13.39 2.85 -1.17
C ALA A 122 -13.05 4.35 -1.08
N ASP A 123 -14.06 5.23 -1.04
CA ASP A 123 -13.86 6.68 -1.05
C ASP A 123 -13.15 7.18 0.23
N ASP A 124 -13.51 6.65 1.39
CA ASP A 124 -12.83 6.93 2.66
C ASP A 124 -11.33 6.55 2.61
N ASN A 125 -10.98 5.40 2.03
CA ASN A 125 -9.59 4.97 1.91
C ASN A 125 -8.82 5.76 0.84
N PHE A 126 -9.44 6.14 -0.28
CA PHE A 126 -8.83 7.07 -1.23
C PHE A 126 -8.53 8.41 -0.57
N LEU A 127 -9.47 8.95 0.20
CA LEU A 127 -9.30 10.23 0.87
C LEU A 127 -8.17 10.16 1.91
N LYS A 128 -8.10 9.09 2.70
CA LYS A 128 -6.99 8.85 3.65
C LYS A 128 -5.64 8.83 2.95
N ALA A 129 -5.53 8.20 1.77
CA ALA A 129 -4.30 8.21 0.99
C ALA A 129 -3.95 9.63 0.49
N LEU A 130 -4.93 10.35 -0.07
CA LEU A 130 -4.71 11.70 -0.60
C LEU A 130 -4.36 12.72 0.50
N LYS A 131 -4.88 12.56 1.72
CA LYS A 131 -4.49 13.38 2.88
C LYS A 131 -3.04 13.21 3.31
N ILE A 132 -2.44 12.04 3.03
CA ILE A 132 -1.03 11.80 3.36
C ILE A 132 -0.12 12.50 2.36
N ASN A 133 -0.38 12.33 1.06
CA ASN A 133 0.45 12.92 0.01
C ASN A 133 -0.36 13.04 -1.29
N PRO A 134 -1.07 14.17 -1.52
CA PRO A 134 -1.91 14.37 -2.70
C PRO A 134 -1.07 14.59 -3.98
N CYS A 135 0.22 14.89 -3.84
CA CYS A 135 1.14 15.13 -4.94
C CYS A 135 1.96 13.89 -5.30
N ASN A 136 1.72 12.74 -4.67
CA ASN A 136 2.57 11.56 -4.85
C ASN A 136 2.57 11.11 -6.32
N PRO A 137 3.73 11.01 -6.99
CA PRO A 137 3.82 10.60 -8.39
C PRO A 137 3.19 9.22 -8.67
N GLN A 138 3.13 8.34 -7.66
CA GLN A 138 2.48 7.04 -7.77
C GLN A 138 0.99 7.15 -8.09
N LEU A 139 0.31 8.25 -7.74
CA LEU A 139 -1.11 8.46 -8.05
C LEU A 139 -1.40 8.46 -9.56
N LYS A 140 -0.42 8.77 -10.41
CA LYS A 140 -0.59 8.76 -11.88
C LYS A 140 -0.38 7.38 -12.50
N ASN A 141 0.35 6.49 -11.82
CA ASN A 141 0.80 5.20 -12.34
C ASN A 141 0.77 4.12 -11.25
N PHE A 142 -0.33 4.08 -10.49
CA PHE A 142 -0.46 3.16 -9.38
C PHE A 142 -0.69 1.75 -9.90
N HIS A 143 0.03 0.79 -9.30
CA HIS A 143 -0.21 -0.63 -9.51
C HIS A 143 -0.71 -1.20 -8.19
N THR A 144 -1.84 -1.90 -8.24
CA THR A 144 -2.33 -2.59 -7.05
C THR A 144 -1.48 -3.84 -6.81
N ALA A 145 -1.47 -4.33 -5.57
CA ALA A 145 -0.79 -5.58 -5.23
C ALA A 145 -1.39 -6.81 -5.95
N PHE A 146 -2.65 -6.70 -6.38
CA PHE A 146 -3.44 -7.79 -6.96
C PHE A 146 -3.54 -7.74 -8.49
N ASP A 147 -3.26 -6.59 -9.12
CA ASP A 147 -3.15 -6.48 -10.58
C ASP A 147 -1.91 -5.66 -10.96
N PRO A 148 -0.71 -6.25 -10.83
CA PRO A 148 0.55 -5.54 -11.09
C PRO A 148 0.80 -5.26 -12.58
N LYS A 149 -0.04 -5.77 -13.49
CA LYS A 149 0.07 -5.51 -14.93
C LYS A 149 -0.70 -4.25 -15.33
N LYS A 150 -1.72 -3.89 -14.56
CA LYS A 150 -2.57 -2.75 -14.85
C LYS A 150 -2.10 -1.52 -14.08
N LYS A 151 -2.00 -0.42 -14.82
CA LYS A 151 -1.72 0.91 -14.29
C LYS A 151 -3.02 1.65 -14.08
N TYR A 152 -3.09 2.36 -12.97
CA TYR A 152 -4.22 3.22 -12.65
C TYR A 152 -3.74 4.64 -12.42
N ASN A 153 -4.44 5.59 -13.03
CA ASN A 153 -4.46 6.95 -12.57
C ASN A 153 -5.55 7.06 -11.50
N VAL A 154 -5.14 7.24 -10.25
CA VAL A 154 -6.03 7.24 -9.08
C VAL A 154 -7.10 8.34 -9.20
N PHE A 155 -6.76 9.52 -9.71
CA PHE A 155 -7.71 10.62 -9.89
C PHE A 155 -8.77 10.29 -10.93
N GLN A 156 -8.36 9.70 -12.06
CA GLN A 156 -9.31 9.24 -13.09
C GLN A 156 -10.24 8.15 -12.54
N VAL A 157 -9.70 7.19 -11.77
CA VAL A 157 -10.50 6.14 -11.13
C VAL A 157 -11.52 6.74 -10.17
N ILE A 158 -11.12 7.68 -9.31
CA ILE A 158 -12.03 8.35 -8.38
C ILE A 158 -13.12 9.11 -9.15
N HIS A 159 -12.74 9.87 -10.18
CA HIS A 159 -13.71 10.63 -10.98
C HIS A 159 -14.74 9.72 -11.65
N GLU A 160 -14.27 8.70 -12.38
CA GLU A 160 -15.11 7.82 -13.18
C GLU A 160 -15.96 6.84 -12.37
N LYS A 161 -15.45 6.36 -11.23
CA LYS A 161 -16.07 5.26 -10.47
C LYS A 161 -16.71 5.67 -9.16
N ILE A 162 -16.40 6.87 -8.67
CA ILE A 162 -16.91 7.34 -7.37
C ILE A 162 -17.73 8.60 -7.57
N LEU A 163 -17.18 9.62 -8.23
CA LEU A 163 -17.84 10.92 -8.32
C LEU A 163 -19.03 10.91 -9.28
N ILE A 164 -18.91 10.26 -10.44
CA ILE A 164 -20.01 10.13 -11.41
C ILE A 164 -21.13 9.22 -10.88
N GLU A 165 -20.78 8.11 -10.21
CA GLU A 165 -21.79 7.15 -9.73
C GLU A 165 -22.58 7.67 -8.51
N ASN A 166 -22.10 8.71 -7.80
CA ASN A 166 -22.69 9.23 -6.56
C ASN A 166 -23.02 10.73 -6.59
N GLU A 167 -23.38 11.30 -7.75
CA GLU A 167 -23.64 12.74 -7.91
C GLU A 167 -24.69 13.32 -6.93
N ASN A 168 -25.59 12.51 -6.39
CA ASN A 168 -26.66 12.97 -5.49
C ASN A 168 -26.37 12.78 -3.99
N GLY A 169 -25.23 12.19 -3.63
CA GLY A 169 -24.90 11.79 -2.26
C GLY A 169 -23.76 12.60 -1.63
N TYR A 170 -23.79 13.93 -1.65
CA TYR A 170 -22.65 14.77 -1.21
C TYR A 170 -22.43 14.78 0.31
N GLY A 171 -21.88 13.69 0.85
CA GLY A 171 -21.16 13.70 2.13
C GLY A 171 -19.82 14.44 2.03
N ASP A 172 -19.21 14.76 3.17
CA ASP A 172 -17.98 15.55 3.22
C ASP A 172 -16.79 14.86 2.54
N THR A 173 -16.70 13.52 2.62
CA THR A 173 -15.68 12.71 1.92
C THR A 173 -15.69 12.97 0.40
N LEU A 174 -16.86 12.92 -0.23
CA LEU A 174 -16.99 13.10 -1.69
C LEU A 174 -16.67 14.52 -2.13
N LYS A 175 -17.05 15.54 -1.34
CA LYS A 175 -16.67 16.94 -1.60
C LYS A 175 -15.15 17.10 -1.58
N GLU A 176 -14.48 16.48 -0.62
CA GLU A 176 -13.03 16.57 -0.48
C GLU A 176 -12.28 15.84 -1.62
N LEU A 177 -12.76 14.66 -2.01
CA LEU A 177 -12.23 13.94 -3.18
C LEU A 177 -12.40 14.73 -4.48
N LYS A 178 -13.57 15.35 -4.69
CA LYS A 178 -13.83 16.20 -5.86
C LYS A 178 -12.88 17.38 -5.91
N ARG A 179 -12.59 18.01 -4.75
CA ARG A 179 -11.60 19.09 -4.65
C ARG A 179 -10.23 18.61 -5.12
N HIS A 180 -9.74 17.48 -4.59
CA HIS A 180 -8.45 16.92 -4.98
C HIS A 180 -8.38 16.55 -6.47
N CYS A 181 -9.44 16.00 -7.06
CA CYS A 181 -9.48 15.72 -8.50
C CYS A 181 -9.44 17.01 -9.33
N THR A 182 -10.18 18.04 -8.92
CA THR A 182 -10.19 19.36 -9.61
C THR A 182 -8.82 20.05 -9.55
N GLU A 183 -8.13 19.96 -8.41
CA GLU A 183 -6.77 20.49 -8.23
C GLU A 183 -5.77 19.75 -9.12
N TYR A 184 -5.90 18.43 -9.25
CA TYR A 184 -5.07 17.63 -10.15
C TYR A 184 -5.25 18.02 -11.62
N GLU A 185 -6.49 18.27 -12.06
CA GLU A 185 -6.80 18.67 -13.43
C GLU A 185 -6.35 20.12 -13.75
N ASN A 186 -6.14 20.95 -12.74
CA ASN A 186 -5.70 22.34 -12.88
C ASN A 186 -4.38 22.61 -12.12
N PRO A 187 -3.21 22.23 -12.67
CA PRO A 187 -1.92 22.33 -11.99
C PRO A 187 -1.57 23.74 -11.47
N LYS A 188 -2.10 24.81 -12.09
CA LYS A 188 -1.94 26.21 -11.61
C LYS A 188 -2.56 26.45 -10.23
N LYS A 189 -3.62 25.72 -9.85
CA LYS A 189 -4.23 25.81 -8.50
C LYS A 189 -3.46 25.02 -7.46
N MET A 190 -2.81 23.93 -7.86
CA MET A 190 -2.00 23.07 -6.97
C MET A 190 -0.78 23.81 -6.43
N ILE A 191 -0.14 24.66 -7.24
CA ILE A 191 0.98 25.52 -6.84
C ILE A 191 0.54 26.51 -5.75
N ASN A 192 -0.62 27.17 -5.93
CA ASN A 192 -1.14 28.10 -4.93
C ASN A 192 -1.54 27.41 -3.61
N ALA A 193 -2.01 26.16 -3.66
CA ALA A 193 -2.34 25.37 -2.47
C ALA A 193 -1.07 24.94 -1.69
N LEU A 194 0.03 24.64 -2.40
CA LEU A 194 1.35 24.39 -1.81
C LEU A 194 1.88 25.64 -1.09
N ASP A 195 1.77 26.81 -1.72
CA ASP A 195 2.18 28.09 -1.11
C ASP A 195 1.36 28.40 0.16
N LEU A 196 0.06 28.07 0.16
CA LEU A 196 -0.82 28.23 1.32
C LEU A 196 -0.48 27.27 2.47
N LEU A 197 -0.19 26.01 2.17
CA LEU A 197 0.22 25.00 3.17
C LEU A 197 1.58 25.36 3.79
N ASP A 198 2.55 25.80 2.99
CA ASP A 198 3.84 26.28 3.49
C ASP A 198 3.66 27.52 4.36
N THR A 199 2.78 28.44 3.97
CA THR A 199 2.47 29.63 4.78
C THR A 199 1.82 29.28 6.12
N GLU A 200 0.90 28.31 6.16
CA GLU A 200 0.29 27.84 7.41
C GLU A 200 1.29 27.09 8.28
N PHE A 201 2.19 26.30 7.69
CA PHE A 201 3.24 25.59 8.40
C PHE A 201 4.23 26.57 9.06
N VAL A 202 4.64 27.61 8.33
CA VAL A 202 5.49 28.70 8.84
C VAL A 202 4.79 29.46 9.98
N LYS A 203 3.49 29.76 9.85
CA LYS A 203 2.71 30.43 10.91
C LYS A 203 2.57 29.56 12.17
N ALA A 204 2.31 28.26 12.02
CA ALA A 204 2.21 27.33 13.13
C ALA A 204 3.56 27.16 13.86
N PHE A 205 4.67 27.13 13.11
CA PHE A 205 6.02 27.07 13.64
C PHE A 205 6.41 28.36 14.40
N ALA A 206 6.08 29.53 13.85
CA ALA A 206 6.31 30.81 14.52
C ALA A 206 5.53 30.93 15.85
N LYS A 207 4.26 30.50 15.85
CA LYS A 207 3.39 30.51 17.04
C LYS A 207 3.87 29.58 18.16
N THR A 208 4.53 28.48 17.81
CA THR A 208 5.09 27.53 18.80
C THR A 208 6.44 28.00 19.36
N MET A 209 7.18 28.82 18.61
CA MET A 209 8.39 29.50 19.10
C MET A 209 8.06 30.66 20.04
N SER A 210 6.98 31.42 19.77
CA SER A 210 6.56 32.56 20.59
C SER A 210 5.86 32.21 21.91
N LEU A 211 5.62 30.91 22.18
CA LEU A 211 5.02 30.41 23.43
C LEU A 211 6.06 29.83 24.40
N LYS A 212 7.35 29.91 24.05
CA LYS A 212 8.49 29.40 24.85
C LYS A 212 9.33 30.50 25.51
N GLU A 213 8.87 31.75 25.46
CA GLU A 213 9.41 32.89 26.23
C GLU A 213 8.49 33.20 27.41
#